data_AF-A0A973I2W1-F1
#
_entry.id   AF-A0A973I2W1-F1
#
_cell.length_a   1.000
_cell.length_b   1.000
_cell.length_c   1.000
_cell.angle_alpha   90.00
_cell.angle_beta   90.00
_cell.angle_gamma   90.00
#
_symmetry.space_group_name_H-M   'P 1'
#
loop_
_entity.id
_entity.type
_entity.pdbx_description
1 polymer ?
#
loop_
_entity_poly.entity_id
_entity_poly.type
_entity_poly.pdbx_seq_one_letter_code
_entity_poly.pdbx_strand_id
1 'polypeptide(L)'
;MNPIIAMLKEHNVSDEKVRELFQTFMENPMMAMGLVQQLGIPPEKLQQLMALVMTQPHLIKEAAESVGISDDEVEQAKAQFKNQQS
;
A
#
# COMPACT_ATOMS: atom_id res chain seq x y z
N MET A 1 -14.01 5.25 -7.40
CA MET A 1 -12.81 4.42 -7.64
C MET A 1 -11.68 5.03 -6.84
N ASN A 2 -11.01 4.25 -6.00
CA ASN A 2 -9.96 4.77 -5.13
C ASN A 2 -8.78 5.32 -5.98
N PRO A 3 -8.30 6.55 -5.71
CA PRO A 3 -7.25 7.20 -6.52
C PRO A 3 -5.89 6.47 -6.46
N ILE A 4 -5.59 5.77 -5.36
CA ILE A 4 -4.38 4.95 -5.22
C ILE A 4 -4.44 3.78 -6.21
N ILE A 5 -5.57 3.07 -6.23
CA ILE A 5 -5.81 1.96 -7.15
C ILE A 5 -5.78 2.42 -8.60
N ALA A 6 -6.37 3.58 -8.90
CA ALA A 6 -6.37 4.14 -10.24
C ALA A 6 -4.95 4.38 -10.76
N MET A 7 -4.09 5.03 -9.96
CA MET A 7 -2.71 5.30 -10.35
C MET A 7 -1.90 4.00 -10.52
N LEU A 8 -2.05 3.03 -9.61
CA LEU A 8 -1.40 1.73 -9.74
C LEU A 8 -1.81 1.01 -11.02
N LYS A 9 -3.11 1.04 -11.38
CA LYS A 9 -3.60 0.46 -12.64
C LYS A 9 -3.12 1.20 -13.89
N GLU A 10 -3.01 2.53 -13.86
CA GLU A 10 -2.42 3.33 -14.94
C GLU A 10 -0.97 2.90 -15.24
N HIS A 11 -0.24 2.44 -14.21
CA HIS A 11 1.11 1.92 -14.32
C HIS A 11 1.18 0.40 -14.58
N ASN A 12 0.07 -0.23 -14.96
CA ASN A 12 -0.04 -1.67 -15.24
C ASN A 12 0.29 -2.56 -14.02
N VAL A 13 0.09 -2.06 -12.80
CA VAL A 13 0.22 -2.87 -11.59
C VAL A 13 -1.02 -3.75 -11.47
N SER A 14 -0.83 -5.06 -11.43
CA SER A 14 -1.92 -6.03 -11.28
C SER A 14 -2.54 -5.97 -9.89
N ASP A 15 -3.81 -6.36 -9.76
CA ASP A 15 -4.51 -6.38 -8.46
C ASP A 15 -3.78 -7.27 -7.44
N GLU A 16 -3.13 -8.35 -7.87
CA GLU A 16 -2.26 -9.19 -7.03
C GLU A 16 -1.05 -8.42 -6.51
N LYS A 17 -0.38 -7.63 -7.36
CA LYS A 17 0.79 -6.84 -6.97
C LYS A 17 0.42 -5.66 -6.10
N VAL A 18 -0.76 -5.08 -6.33
CA VAL A 18 -1.35 -4.08 -5.42
C VAL A 18 -1.61 -4.69 -4.05
N ARG A 19 -2.22 -5.88 -3.99
CA ARG A 19 -2.46 -6.58 -2.72
C ARG A 19 -1.16 -6.89 -1.98
N GLU A 20 -0.16 -7.44 -2.67
CA GLU A 20 1.18 -7.69 -2.11
C GLU A 20 1.78 -6.40 -1.55
N LEU A 21 1.70 -5.30 -2.30
CA LEU A 21 2.22 -4.01 -1.86
C LEU A 21 1.57 -3.53 -0.55
N PHE A 22 0.24 -3.62 -0.45
CA PHE A 22 -0.48 -3.21 0.76
C PHE A 22 -0.18 -4.14 1.94
N GLN A 23 -0.13 -5.45 1.73
CA GLN A 23 0.28 -6.41 2.76
C GLN A 23 1.67 -6.10 3.29
N THR A 24 2.66 -5.95 2.40
CA THR A 24 4.02 -5.57 2.80
C THR A 24 4.06 -4.20 3.47
N PHE A 25 3.24 -3.23 3.05
CA PHE A 25 3.20 -1.91 3.68
C PHE A 25 2.71 -1.97 5.12
N MET A 26 1.74 -2.84 5.42
CA MET A 26 1.23 -3.05 6.78
C MET A 26 2.21 -3.83 7.66
N GLU A 27 2.94 -4.80 7.09
CA GLU A 27 3.94 -5.60 7.81
C GLU A 27 5.22 -4.81 8.06
N ASN A 28 5.75 -4.16 7.02
CA ASN A 28 6.97 -3.38 7.05
C ASN A 28 6.94 -2.26 5.98
N PRO A 29 6.59 -1.02 6.36
CA PRO A 29 6.50 0.09 5.42
C PRO A 29 7.83 0.39 4.72
N MET A 30 8.98 0.10 5.36
CA MET A 30 10.30 0.27 4.73
C MET A 30 10.54 -0.76 3.62
N MET A 31 10.07 -2.00 3.80
CA MET A 31 10.16 -3.03 2.76
C MET A 31 9.24 -2.71 1.59
N ALA A 32 8.03 -2.23 1.88
CA ALA A 32 7.07 -1.84 0.84
C ALA A 32 7.63 -0.72 -0.04
N MET A 33 8.35 0.25 0.51
CA MET A 33 9.03 1.29 -0.27
C MET A 33 10.00 0.70 -1.32
N GLY A 34 10.67 -0.42 -1.00
CA GLY A 34 11.49 -1.15 -1.97
C GLY A 34 10.67 -1.80 -3.08
N LEU A 35 9.53 -2.42 -2.74
CA LEU A 35 8.59 -2.98 -3.73
C LEU A 35 8.02 -1.88 -4.64
N VAL A 36 7.66 -0.73 -4.08
CA VAL A 36 7.15 0.42 -4.83
C VAL A 36 8.15 0.87 -5.90
N GLN A 37 9.46 0.90 -5.58
CA GLN A 37 10.50 1.27 -6.55
C GLN A 37 10.60 0.28 -7.72
N GLN A 38 10.27 -0.99 -7.49
CA GLN A 38 10.27 -2.03 -8.53
C GLN A 38 9.06 -1.93 -9.47
N LEU A 39 8.02 -1.15 -9.12
CA LEU A 39 6.83 -0.97 -9.95
C LEU A 39 7.09 -0.10 -11.20
N GLY A 40 8.27 0.50 -11.32
CA GLY A 40 8.60 1.39 -12.44
C GLY A 40 7.78 2.70 -12.44
N ILE A 41 7.18 3.05 -11.30
CA ILE A 41 6.40 4.28 -11.15
C ILE A 41 7.38 5.45 -10.96
N PRO A 42 7.22 6.57 -11.69
CA PRO A 42 8.07 7.74 -11.54
C PRO A 42 8.12 8.24 -10.10
N PRO A 43 9.30 8.68 -9.60
CA PRO A 43 9.44 9.19 -8.24
C PRO A 43 8.46 10.31 -7.88
N GLU A 44 8.13 11.22 -8.81
CA GLU A 44 7.17 12.30 -8.57
C GLU A 44 5.75 11.77 -8.32
N LYS A 45 5.36 10.69 -9.02
CA LYS A 45 4.06 10.03 -8.83
C LYS A 45 4.01 9.29 -7.50
N LEU A 46 5.11 8.70 -7.08
CA LEU A 46 5.24 8.10 -5.75
C LEU A 46 5.16 9.14 -4.64
N GLN A 47 5.79 10.30 -4.81
CA GLN A 47 5.67 11.41 -3.86
C GLN A 47 4.22 11.91 -3.77
N GLN A 48 3.51 12.02 -4.90
CA GLN A 48 2.08 12.36 -4.91
C GLN A 48 1.24 11.31 -4.17
N LEU A 49 1.53 10.01 -4.37
CA LEU A 49 0.88 8.93 -3.64
C LEU A 49 1.11 9.07 -2.13
N MET A 50 2.36 9.25 -1.70
CA MET A 50 2.69 9.40 -0.28
C MET A 50 2.02 10.63 0.33
N ALA A 51 2.00 11.76 -0.38
CA ALA A 51 1.32 12.97 0.07
C ALA A 51 -0.19 12.74 0.22
N LEU A 52 -0.81 12.02 -0.72
CA LEU A 52 -2.21 11.64 -0.64
C LEU A 52 -2.48 10.76 0.58
N VAL A 53 -1.64 9.75 0.82
CA VAL A 53 -1.76 8.85 1.96
C VAL A 53 -1.61 9.57 3.30
N MET A 54 -0.68 10.53 3.37
CA MET A 54 -0.48 11.34 4.59
C MET A 54 -1.63 12.29 4.87
N THR A 55 -2.21 12.90 3.83
CA THR A 55 -3.33 13.85 3.96
C THR A 55 -4.68 13.16 4.10
N GLN A 56 -4.81 11.96 3.53
CA GLN A 56 -6.04 11.18 3.41
C GLN A 56 -5.78 9.70 3.74
N PRO A 57 -5.47 9.37 5.02
CA PRO A 57 -5.11 8.00 5.42
C PRO A 57 -6.24 6.98 5.22
N HIS A 58 -7.50 7.43 5.16
CA HIS A 58 -8.66 6.57 4.87
C HIS A 58 -8.56 5.92 3.49
N LEU A 59 -7.90 6.56 2.52
CA LEU A 59 -7.75 6.02 1.17
C LEU A 59 -6.89 4.75 1.13
N ILE A 60 -5.94 4.58 2.05
CA ILE A 60 -5.19 3.32 2.18
C ILE A 60 -6.15 2.18 2.55
N LYS A 61 -7.04 2.43 3.51
CA LYS A 61 -8.00 1.42 3.97
C LYS A 61 -8.93 1.00 2.84
N GLU A 62 -9.54 1.97 2.17
CA GLU A 62 -10.43 1.70 1.03
C GLU A 62 -9.71 0.99 -0.13
N ALA A 63 -8.44 1.31 -0.37
CA ALA A 63 -7.64 0.66 -1.41
C ALA A 63 -7.34 -0.80 -1.05
N ALA A 64 -7.00 -1.07 0.22
CA ALA A 64 -6.78 -2.42 0.73
C ALA A 64 -8.07 -3.27 0.64
N GLU A 65 -9.21 -2.71 1.05
CA GLU A 65 -10.53 -3.36 0.93
C GLU A 65 -10.89 -3.65 -0.54
N SER A 66 -10.55 -2.74 -1.46
CA SER A 66 -10.80 -2.89 -2.90
C SER A 66 -10.03 -4.07 -3.53
N VAL A 67 -8.93 -4.50 -2.92
CA VAL A 67 -8.14 -5.67 -3.35
C VAL A 67 -8.34 -6.89 -2.46
N GLY A 68 -9.37 -6.86 -1.60
CA GLY A 68 -9.78 -7.99 -0.78
C GLY A 68 -8.94 -8.22 0.48
N ILE A 69 -8.19 -7.22 0.94
CA ILE A 69 -7.53 -7.28 2.25
C ILE A 69 -8.58 -7.01 3.32
N SER A 70 -8.75 -8.00 4.21
CA SER A 70 -9.71 -7.95 5.31
C SER A 70 -9.19 -7.18 6.52
N ASP A 71 -10.11 -6.71 7.39
CA ASP A 71 -9.73 -6.08 8.67
C ASP A 71 -8.87 -7.04 9.54
N ASP A 72 -9.13 -8.35 9.49
CA ASP A 72 -8.33 -9.38 10.18
C ASP A 72 -6.86 -9.40 9.68
N GLU A 73 -6.64 -9.35 8.36
CA GLU A 73 -5.29 -9.26 7.78
C GLU A 73 -4.58 -7.96 8.19
N VAL A 74 -5.32 -6.85 8.28
CA VAL A 74 -4.80 -5.56 8.74
C VAL A 74 -4.37 -5.63 10.22
N GLU A 75 -5.18 -6.27 11.07
CA GLU A 75 -4.85 -6.45 12.49
C GLU A 75 -3.62 -7.35 12.69
N GLN A 76 -3.54 -8.45 11.94
CA GLN A 76 -2.38 -9.35 11.99
C GLN A 76 -1.08 -8.65 11.59
N ALA A 77 -1.11 -7.88 10.50
CA ALA A 77 0.07 -7.14 10.03
C ALA A 77 0.51 -6.08 11.06
N LYS A 78 -0.43 -5.36 11.68
CA LYS A 78 -0.15 -4.41 12.78
C LYS A 78 0.46 -5.09 14.01
N ALA A 79 0.00 -6.30 14.36
CA ALA A 79 0.54 -7.06 15.49
C ALA A 79 1.99 -7.48 15.23
N GLN A 80 2.33 -7.88 14.01
CA GLN A 80 3.71 -8.22 13.62
C GLN A 80 4.64 -7.00 13.68
N PHE A 81 4.19 -5.83 13.20
CA PHE A 81 4.97 -4.60 13.25
C PHE A 81 5.33 -4.18 14.69
N LYS A 82 4.39 -4.30 15.64
CA LYS A 82 4.66 -4.01 17.07
C LYS A 82 5.71 -4.95 17.68
N ASN A 83 5.68 -6.23 17.32
CA ASN A 83 6.67 -7.20 17.78
C ASN A 83 8.08 -6.96 17.18
N GLN A 84 8.19 -6.36 16.00
CA GLN A 84 9.48 -6.02 15.40
C GLN A 84 10.12 -4.74 15.99
N GLN A 85 9.38 -3.92 16.72
CA GLN A 85 9.91 -2.73 17.43
C GLN A 85 10.29 -3.01 18.91
N SER A 86 10.13 -4.24 19.39
CA SER A 86 10.38 -4.65 20.78
C SER A 86 11.76 -5.28 20.98
#